data_AF-A0A8X6FH25-F1
#
_entry.id   AF-A0A8X6FH25-F1
#
_cell.length_a   1.000
_cell.length_b   1.000
_cell.length_c   1.000
_cell.angle_alpha   90.00
_cell.angle_beta   90.00
_cell.angle_gamma   90.00
#
_symmetry.space_group_name_H-M   'P 1'
#
loop_
_entity.id
_entity.type
_entity.pdbx_description
1 polymer ?
#
loop_
_entity_poly.entity_id
_entity_poly.type
_entity_poly.pdbx_seq_one_letter_code
_entity_poly.pdbx_strand_id
1 'polypeptide(L)'
;MCGSSSLLFGYDSLKILEISCKEKTQVSSMPPFYGVDGAEYSITLGTIKRHQCPFCDYASLLSANVKRHILTHTGERPFICPVCNKGFIEKKNLTTHMLNHTGERPHKCRLCTKSFMRKDALKTHMIVHYRF
;
A
#
# COMPACT_ATOMS: atom_id res chain seq x y z
N MET A 1 -2.75 17.22 -49.80
CA MET A 1 -1.37 17.22 -50.36
C MET A 1 -0.48 17.99 -49.39
N CYS A 2 0.81 17.60 -49.30
CA CYS A 2 1.76 17.82 -48.19
C CYS A 2 1.50 16.93 -46.97
N GLY A 3 2.46 16.23 -46.36
CA GLY A 3 3.88 16.05 -46.65
C GLY A 3 4.47 15.27 -45.46
N SER A 4 5.28 14.25 -45.73
CA SER A 4 6.01 13.48 -44.72
C SER A 4 7.14 14.31 -44.10
N SER A 5 7.35 14.19 -42.80
CA SER A 5 8.67 14.31 -42.16
C SER A 5 8.64 13.79 -40.72
N SER A 6 9.46 12.77 -40.47
CA SER A 6 9.81 12.21 -39.16
C SER A 6 10.93 13.03 -38.53
N LEU A 7 10.93 13.27 -37.21
CA LEU A 7 12.11 13.42 -36.31
C LEU A 7 11.58 13.39 -34.85
N LEU A 8 11.77 12.30 -34.08
CA LEU A 8 12.86 11.95 -33.14
C LEU A 8 13.05 12.87 -31.91
N PHE A 9 12.79 12.25 -30.74
CA PHE A 9 13.28 12.42 -29.35
C PHE A 9 13.57 13.80 -28.74
N GLY A 10 13.19 13.93 -27.45
CA GLY A 10 13.90 14.79 -26.51
C GLY A 10 13.10 15.13 -25.26
N TYR A 11 13.52 14.61 -24.11
CA TYR A 11 13.08 15.01 -22.77
C TYR A 11 13.41 16.49 -22.50
N ASP A 12 12.46 17.26 -21.96
CA ASP A 12 12.57 17.97 -20.67
C ASP A 12 11.55 19.13 -20.50
N SER A 13 11.25 19.40 -19.22
CA SER A 13 10.67 20.63 -18.67
C SER A 13 9.14 20.78 -18.57
N LEU A 14 8.66 20.44 -17.36
CA LEU A 14 7.73 21.21 -16.51
C LEU A 14 6.98 22.38 -17.19
N LYS A 15 5.69 22.17 -17.43
CA LYS A 15 4.67 23.21 -17.24
C LYS A 15 3.69 22.74 -16.18
N ILE A 16 3.84 23.29 -14.97
CA ILE A 16 2.78 23.36 -13.99
C ILE A 16 1.76 24.37 -14.56
N LEU A 17 0.58 23.89 -14.91
CA LEU A 17 -0.59 24.72 -15.19
C LEU A 17 -1.73 24.19 -14.33
N GLU A 18 -2.39 25.14 -13.69
CA GLU A 18 -3.24 25.00 -12.53
C GLU A 18 -4.38 23.99 -12.71
N ILE A 19 -4.48 23.03 -11.77
CA ILE A 19 -5.70 22.26 -11.59
C ILE A 19 -6.60 23.09 -10.67
N SER A 20 -7.40 23.96 -11.30
CA SER A 20 -8.57 24.54 -10.66
C SER A 20 -9.51 23.41 -10.22
N CYS A 21 -9.82 23.40 -8.93
CA CYS A 21 -10.67 22.43 -8.28
C CYS A 21 -12.11 22.57 -8.79
N LYS A 22 -12.57 21.66 -9.68
CA LYS A 22 -13.99 21.43 -9.98
C LYS A 22 -14.23 20.15 -10.81
N GLU A 23 -14.44 19.03 -10.14
CA GLU A 23 -15.12 17.84 -10.69
C GLU A 23 -15.90 17.24 -9.50
N LYS A 24 -17.23 17.29 -9.34
CA LYS A 24 -18.34 17.07 -10.27
C LYS A 24 -18.06 15.90 -11.20
N THR A 25 -18.37 14.73 -10.66
CA THR A 25 -18.83 13.52 -11.34
C THR A 25 -19.27 13.77 -12.79
N GLN A 26 -18.43 13.39 -13.74
CA GLN A 26 -18.86 12.93 -15.06
C GLN A 26 -17.79 11.98 -15.60
N VAL A 27 -18.25 10.76 -15.91
CA VAL A 27 -17.47 9.68 -16.48
C VAL A 27 -17.02 10.11 -17.89
N SER A 28 -15.72 10.38 -18.08
CA SER A 28 -15.14 10.52 -19.40
C SER A 28 -14.77 9.14 -19.94
N SER A 29 -15.44 8.73 -21.02
CA SER A 29 -15.16 7.54 -21.82
C SER A 29 -13.71 7.50 -22.32
N MET A 30 -12.96 6.45 -21.96
CA MET A 30 -11.72 6.09 -22.66
C MET A 30 -12.05 5.40 -23.99
N PRO A 31 -11.27 5.61 -25.06
CA PRO A 31 -11.49 4.94 -26.34
C PRO A 31 -11.15 3.44 -26.25
N PRO A 32 -11.84 2.57 -27.00
CA PRO A 32 -11.62 1.13 -26.94
C PRO A 32 -10.28 0.75 -27.60
N PHE A 33 -9.54 -0.14 -26.94
CA PHE A 33 -8.34 -0.76 -27.51
C PHE A 33 -8.76 -1.85 -28.53
N TYR A 34 -8.43 -1.65 -29.79
CA TYR A 34 -8.61 -2.63 -30.87
C TYR A 34 -7.52 -3.71 -30.74
N GLY A 35 -7.89 -4.86 -30.19
CA GLY A 35 -7.13 -6.11 -30.33
C GLY A 35 -7.49 -6.79 -31.65
N VAL A 36 -6.49 -7.31 -32.36
CA VAL A 36 -6.67 -8.23 -33.48
C VAL A 36 -7.48 -9.43 -32.98
N ASP A 37 -8.42 -9.91 -33.78
CA ASP A 37 -9.34 -11.02 -33.47
C ASP A 37 -10.70 -10.62 -32.83
N GLY A 38 -11.27 -9.45 -33.17
CA GLY A 38 -12.73 -9.26 -33.34
C GLY A 38 -13.70 -9.69 -32.22
N ALA A 39 -13.23 -10.00 -31.01
CA ALA A 39 -14.04 -10.41 -29.89
C ALA A 39 -14.23 -9.23 -28.94
N GLU A 40 -15.49 -8.79 -28.80
CA GLU A 40 -15.89 -7.84 -27.76
C GLU A 40 -15.72 -8.50 -26.39
N TYR A 41 -14.56 -8.32 -25.76
CA TYR A 41 -14.40 -8.64 -24.35
C TYR A 41 -15.01 -7.50 -23.52
N SER A 42 -16.25 -7.66 -23.12
CA SER A 42 -16.84 -6.81 -22.07
C SER A 42 -16.36 -7.32 -20.70
N ILE A 43 -15.29 -6.72 -20.16
CA ILE A 43 -14.98 -6.91 -18.74
C ILE A 43 -16.02 -6.12 -17.96
N THR A 44 -17.12 -6.77 -17.59
CA THR A 44 -17.98 -6.24 -16.55
C THR A 44 -17.13 -6.16 -15.28
N LEU A 45 -16.85 -4.95 -14.80
CA LEU A 45 -16.31 -4.74 -13.46
C LEU A 45 -17.40 -5.18 -12.48
N GLY A 46 -17.47 -6.49 -12.22
CA GLY A 46 -18.33 -7.06 -11.21
C GLY A 46 -18.09 -6.30 -9.91
N THR A 47 -19.16 -5.71 -9.37
CA THR A 47 -19.12 -4.93 -8.12
C THR A 47 -18.35 -5.68 -7.06
N ILE A 48 -17.17 -5.17 -6.71
CA ILE A 48 -16.30 -5.82 -5.73
C ILE A 48 -16.98 -5.70 -4.35
N LYS A 49 -17.63 -6.77 -3.90
CA LYS A 49 -18.29 -6.83 -2.59
C LYS A 49 -17.24 -6.82 -1.48
N ARG A 50 -17.35 -5.84 -0.58
CA ARG A 50 -16.48 -5.69 0.61
C ARG A 50 -17.19 -6.20 1.86
N HIS A 51 -16.41 -6.72 2.79
CA HIS A 51 -16.83 -6.97 4.16
C HIS A 51 -16.68 -5.67 4.97
N GLN A 52 -17.73 -5.29 5.68
CA GLN A 52 -17.79 -4.06 6.46
C GLN A 52 -17.67 -4.36 7.95
N CYS A 53 -17.05 -3.44 8.70
CA CYS A 53 -17.09 -3.45 10.15
C CYS A 53 -18.47 -2.98 10.63
N PRO A 54 -19.05 -3.62 11.67
CA PRO A 54 -20.33 -3.17 12.23
C PRO A 54 -20.18 -1.94 13.16
N PHE A 55 -18.96 -1.56 13.54
CA PHE A 55 -18.71 -0.51 14.53
C PHE A 55 -18.13 0.80 13.94
N CYS A 56 -17.72 0.79 12.67
CA CYS A 56 -17.19 1.97 11.96
C CYS A 56 -17.19 1.75 10.43
N ASP A 57 -16.78 2.77 9.69
CA ASP A 57 -16.76 2.74 8.22
C ASP A 57 -15.64 1.88 7.60
N TYR A 58 -14.86 1.16 8.42
CA TYR A 58 -13.81 0.28 7.91
C TYR A 58 -14.41 -0.86 7.08
N ALA A 59 -13.93 -1.00 5.84
CA ALA A 59 -14.31 -2.09 4.95
C ALA A 59 -13.09 -2.72 4.27
N SER A 60 -13.14 -4.02 4.04
CA SER A 60 -12.06 -4.75 3.39
C SER A 60 -12.58 -5.86 2.48
N LEU A 61 -11.76 -6.31 1.55
CA LEU A 61 -12.12 -7.42 0.65
C LEU A 61 -12.10 -8.79 1.33
N LEU A 62 -11.48 -8.91 2.51
CA LEU A 62 -11.34 -10.18 3.21
C LEU A 62 -12.04 -10.11 4.57
N SER A 63 -12.94 -11.06 4.82
CA SER A 63 -13.62 -11.19 6.14
C SER A 63 -12.64 -11.32 7.31
N ALA A 64 -11.50 -11.99 7.10
CA ALA A 64 -10.45 -12.13 8.10
C ALA A 64 -9.86 -10.77 8.56
N ASN A 65 -9.75 -9.79 7.66
CA ASN A 65 -9.27 -8.47 8.00
C ASN A 65 -10.29 -7.71 8.86
N VAL A 66 -11.59 -7.82 8.53
CA VAL A 66 -12.66 -7.25 9.37
C VAL A 66 -12.70 -7.90 10.74
N LYS A 67 -12.63 -9.24 10.82
CA LYS A 67 -12.58 -9.96 12.10
C LYS A 67 -11.43 -9.49 12.99
N ARG A 68 -10.24 -9.34 12.41
CA ARG A 68 -9.08 -8.80 13.13
C ARG A 68 -9.28 -7.33 13.53
N HIS A 69 -9.85 -6.53 12.65
CA HIS A 69 -10.15 -5.13 12.94
C HIS A 69 -11.17 -4.99 14.08
N ILE A 70 -12.18 -5.85 14.17
CA ILE A 70 -13.15 -5.85 15.27
C ILE A 70 -12.45 -5.94 16.64
N LEU A 71 -11.31 -6.63 16.74
CA LEU A 71 -10.51 -6.70 17.98
C LEU A 71 -10.01 -5.32 18.46
N THR A 72 -9.92 -4.31 17.58
CA THR A 72 -9.60 -2.93 17.98
C THR A 72 -10.76 -2.25 18.70
N HIS A 73 -12.00 -2.68 18.45
CA HIS A 73 -13.19 -2.17 19.13
C HIS A 73 -13.41 -2.90 20.46
N THR A 74 -13.29 -4.22 20.47
CA THR A 74 -13.51 -5.02 21.70
C THR A 74 -12.35 -4.93 22.68
N GLY A 75 -11.17 -4.52 22.22
CA GLY A 75 -9.96 -4.47 23.03
C GLY A 75 -9.35 -5.85 23.31
N GLU A 76 -9.93 -6.92 22.77
CA GLU A 76 -9.41 -8.27 22.89
C GLU A 76 -8.03 -8.39 22.25
N ARG A 77 -7.12 -9.05 22.97
CA ARG A 77 -5.72 -9.21 22.57
C ARG A 77 -5.31 -10.67 22.70
N PRO A 78 -5.57 -11.50 21.68
CA PRO A 78 -5.34 -12.95 21.77
C PRO A 78 -3.87 -13.34 21.98
N PHE A 79 -2.93 -12.47 21.63
CA PHE A 79 -1.51 -12.77 21.69
C PHE A 79 -0.87 -12.01 22.85
N ILE A 80 -0.63 -12.70 23.96
CA ILE A 80 -0.05 -12.12 25.17
C ILE A 80 1.45 -12.38 25.21
N CYS A 81 2.23 -11.36 25.60
CA CYS A 81 3.65 -11.51 25.88
C CYS A 81 3.84 -12.27 27.20
N PRO A 82 4.58 -13.40 27.22
CA PRO A 82 4.80 -14.16 28.44
C PRO A 82 5.74 -13.48 29.44
N VAL A 83 6.47 -12.43 29.03
CA VAL A 83 7.46 -11.75 29.87
C VAL A 83 6.85 -10.54 30.59
N CYS A 84 6.05 -9.73 29.89
CA CYS A 84 5.48 -8.49 30.43
C CYS A 84 3.94 -8.43 30.42
N ASN A 85 3.27 -9.53 30.06
CA ASN A 85 1.80 -9.64 29.95
C ASN A 85 1.14 -8.63 28.99
N LYS A 86 1.92 -7.96 28.14
CA LYS A 86 1.39 -7.04 27.14
C LYS A 86 0.68 -7.80 26.02
N GLY A 87 -0.55 -7.40 25.72
CA GLY A 87 -1.37 -8.03 24.69
C GLY A 87 -1.30 -7.40 23.29
N PHE A 88 -1.40 -8.24 22.27
CA PHE A 88 -1.38 -7.87 20.85
C PHE A 88 -2.53 -8.53 20.07
N ILE A 89 -2.99 -7.83 19.04
CA ILE A 89 -4.03 -8.30 18.11
C ILE A 89 -3.46 -9.29 17.08
N GLU A 90 -2.17 -9.18 16.75
CA GLU A 90 -1.52 -10.03 15.75
C GLU A 90 -0.26 -10.69 16.31
N LYS A 91 -0.07 -11.98 15.97
CA LYS A 91 1.14 -12.74 16.31
C LYS A 91 2.42 -12.05 15.83
N LYS A 92 2.43 -11.48 14.61
CA LYS A 92 3.60 -10.77 14.06
C LYS A 92 4.04 -9.58 14.93
N ASN A 93 3.08 -8.92 15.59
CA ASN A 93 3.35 -7.78 16.47
C ASN A 93 3.94 -8.28 17.79
N LEU A 94 3.43 -9.39 18.33
CA LEU A 94 4.03 -10.05 19.49
C LEU A 94 5.47 -10.51 19.18
N THR A 95 5.70 -11.22 18.08
CA THR A 95 7.05 -11.67 17.68
C THR A 95 8.03 -10.50 17.56
N THR A 96 7.61 -9.41 16.90
CA THR A 96 8.43 -8.20 16.80
C THR A 96 8.65 -7.55 18.17
N HIS A 97 7.64 -7.56 19.04
CA HIS A 97 7.77 -7.03 20.39
C HIS A 97 8.77 -7.83 21.23
N MET A 98 8.83 -9.15 21.09
CA MET A 98 9.77 -10.02 21.81
C MET A 98 11.24 -9.64 21.54
N LEU A 99 11.54 -9.07 20.37
CA LEU A 99 12.87 -8.55 20.06
C LEU A 99 13.31 -7.42 21.03
N ASN A 100 12.37 -6.72 21.69
CA ASN A 100 12.72 -5.75 22.74
C ASN A 100 13.26 -6.42 24.00
N HIS A 101 12.78 -7.64 24.30
CA HIS A 101 13.24 -8.40 25.45
C HIS A 101 14.59 -9.07 25.18
N THR A 102 14.79 -9.58 23.96
CA THR A 102 16.06 -10.23 23.57
C THR A 102 17.13 -9.24 23.16
N GLY A 103 16.76 -8.02 22.78
CA GLY A 103 17.68 -7.02 22.21
C GLY A 103 18.13 -7.34 20.78
N GLU A 104 17.60 -8.39 20.16
CA GLU A 104 17.98 -8.79 18.81
C GLU A 104 17.51 -7.76 17.77
N ARG A 105 18.40 -7.47 16.81
CA ARG A 105 18.14 -6.53 15.71
C ARG A 105 18.45 -7.22 14.37
N PRO A 106 17.53 -8.04 13.85
CA PRO A 106 17.80 -8.90 12.69
C PRO A 106 18.02 -8.13 11.38
N HIS A 107 17.59 -6.88 11.29
CA HIS A 107 17.67 -6.10 10.05
C HIS A 107 18.88 -5.17 10.06
N LYS A 108 20.01 -5.66 9.58
CA LYS A 108 21.25 -4.89 9.48
C LYS A 108 21.25 -3.99 8.25
N CYS A 109 21.72 -2.76 8.40
CA CYS A 109 22.05 -1.92 7.26
C CYS A 109 23.29 -2.49 6.56
N ARG A 110 23.29 -2.45 5.22
CA ARG A 110 24.44 -2.90 4.41
C ARG A 110 25.48 -1.79 4.17
N LEU A 111 25.13 -0.54 4.46
CA LEU A 111 25.98 0.63 4.21
C LEU A 111 26.59 1.20 5.50
N CYS A 112 26.08 0.81 6.66
CA CYS A 112 26.61 1.22 7.96
C CYS A 112 26.37 0.14 9.01
N THR A 113 26.88 0.34 10.23
CA THR A 113 26.79 -0.64 11.33
C THR A 113 25.43 -0.66 12.04
N LYS A 114 24.48 0.21 11.64
CA LYS A 114 23.17 0.29 12.29
C LYS A 114 22.32 -0.95 11.97
N SER A 115 21.65 -1.45 13.00
CA SER A 115 20.73 -2.60 12.90
C SER A 115 19.38 -2.24 13.49
N PHE A 116 18.32 -2.82 12.95
CA PHE A 116 16.93 -2.50 13.25
C PHE A 116 16.12 -3.74 13.60
N MET A 117 15.09 -3.55 14.43
CA MET A 117 14.17 -4.62 14.81
C MET A 117 13.10 -4.92 13.75
N ARG A 118 12.79 -3.94 12.89
CA ARG A 118 11.75 -4.06 11.86
C ARG A 118 12.29 -3.69 10.48
N LYS A 119 11.76 -4.35 9.44
CA LYS A 119 12.15 -4.12 8.04
C LYS A 119 11.82 -2.71 7.55
N ASP A 120 10.67 -2.18 7.95
CA ASP A 120 10.22 -0.83 7.58
C ASP A 120 11.14 0.25 8.16
N ALA A 121 11.59 0.07 9.41
CA ALA A 121 12.58 0.97 10.02
C ALA A 121 13.91 0.97 9.25
N LEU A 122 14.40 -0.20 8.82
CA LEU A 122 15.57 -0.28 7.93
C LEU A 122 15.29 0.43 6.59
N LYS A 123 14.14 0.18 5.95
CA LYS A 123 13.78 0.80 4.67
C LYS A 123 13.80 2.33 4.75
N THR A 124 13.21 2.90 5.80
CA THR A 124 13.23 4.35 6.03
C THR A 124 14.66 4.85 6.29
N HIS A 125 15.44 4.11 7.07
CA HIS A 125 16.85 4.45 7.31
C HIS A 125 17.68 4.47 6.01
N MET A 126 17.43 3.54 5.09
CA MET A 126 18.17 3.48 3.81
C MET A 126 18.06 4.77 3.00
N ILE A 127 16.96 5.53 3.15
CA ILE A 127 16.79 6.82 2.46
C ILE A 127 17.87 7.83 2.84
N VAL A 128 18.40 7.75 4.07
CA VAL A 128 19.50 8.63 4.53
C VAL A 128 20.78 8.40 3.71
N HIS A 129 21.02 7.18 3.23
CA HIS A 129 22.20 6.88 2.42
C HIS A 129 22.06 7.27 0.95
N TYR A 130 20.85 7.55 0.49
CA TYR A 130 20.54 7.88 -0.91
C TYR A 130 20.11 9.35 -1.10
N ARG A 131 20.17 10.16 -0.04
CA ARG A 131 19.76 11.57 -0.04
C ARG A 131 20.90 12.55 -0.29
N PHE A 132 21.96 12.10 -0.96
CA PHE A 132 23.14 12.90 -1.27
C PHE A 132 23.43 12.84 -2.76
#